data_AF-A0A348MYY7-F1
#
_entry.id   AF-A0A348MYY7-F1
#
_cell.length_a   1.000
_cell.length_b   1.000
_cell.length_c   1.000
_cell.angle_alpha   90.00
_cell.angle_beta   90.00
_cell.angle_gamma   90.00
#
_symmetry.space_group_name_H-M   'P 1'
#
loop_
_entity.id
_entity.type
_entity.pdbx_description
1 polymer ?
#
loop_
_entity_poly.entity_id
_entity_poly.type
_entity_poly.pdbx_seq_one_letter_code
_entity_poly.pdbx_strand_id
1 'polypeptide(L)'
;MSETLWLEFITIAGVHLIAVASPGPDFAIVLKQVINQGRRAAIFSSVGIGLGIMLHVMYSILGLSLLIKNTPVLYNIMLYAAAGYLFYIGVLAVRSQPSESAVIAPNDNGLASSSVSKDEQSIWQAFRLG
;
A
#
# COMPACT_ATOMS: atom_id res chain seq x y z
N MET A 1 -27.80 -15.43 -29.27
CA MET A 1 -27.71 -15.55 -27.79
C MET A 1 -26.44 -16.27 -27.34
N SER A 2 -25.88 -17.25 -28.06
CA SER A 2 -24.59 -17.89 -27.69
C SER A 2 -23.36 -17.04 -27.99
N GLU A 3 -23.32 -16.36 -29.15
CA GLU A 3 -22.21 -15.50 -29.59
C GLU A 3 -21.96 -14.31 -28.63
N THR A 4 -23.02 -13.77 -28.03
CA THR A 4 -22.95 -12.67 -27.07
C THR A 4 -22.34 -13.09 -25.73
N LEU A 5 -22.55 -14.33 -25.29
CA LEU A 5 -21.99 -14.84 -24.03
C LEU A 5 -20.47 -15.02 -24.11
N TRP A 6 -19.96 -15.45 -25.27
CA TRP A 6 -18.52 -15.55 -25.50
C TRP A 6 -17.85 -14.18 -25.48
N LEU A 7 -18.47 -13.17 -26.09
CA LEU A 7 -17.97 -11.80 -26.07
C LEU A 7 -18.04 -11.17 -24.68
N GLU A 8 -19.12 -11.37 -23.93
CA GLU A 8 -19.23 -10.91 -22.53
C GLU A 8 -18.15 -11.55 -21.65
N PHE A 9 -17.93 -12.85 -21.80
CA PHE A 9 -16.90 -13.57 -21.04
C PHE A 9 -15.49 -13.02 -21.33
N ILE A 10 -15.14 -12.84 -22.61
CA ILE A 10 -13.84 -12.28 -23.02
C ILE A 10 -13.68 -10.85 -22.53
N THR A 11 -14.74 -10.03 -22.59
CA THR A 11 -14.70 -8.63 -22.15
C THR A 11 -14.50 -8.53 -20.64
N ILE A 12 -15.26 -9.30 -19.86
CA ILE A 12 -15.15 -9.32 -18.40
C ILE A 12 -13.77 -9.87 -17.98
N ALA A 13 -13.31 -10.95 -18.62
CA ALA A 13 -11.99 -11.53 -18.37
C ALA A 13 -10.85 -10.55 -18.72
N GLY A 14 -10.97 -9.82 -19.84
CA GLY A 14 -10.00 -8.82 -20.27
C GLY A 14 -9.93 -7.62 -19.31
N VAL A 15 -11.08 -7.08 -18.92
CA VAL A 15 -11.16 -5.98 -17.94
C VAL A 15 -10.60 -6.43 -16.58
N HIS A 16 -10.90 -7.65 -16.13
CA HIS A 16 -10.34 -8.20 -14.89
C HIS A 16 -8.84 -8.40 -14.97
N LEU A 17 -8.32 -8.88 -16.11
CA LEU A 17 -6.88 -9.02 -16.30
C LEU A 17 -6.16 -7.68 -16.19
N ILE A 18 -6.69 -6.63 -16.81
CA ILE A 18 -6.13 -5.27 -16.72
C ILE A 18 -6.24 -4.74 -15.28
N ALA A 19 -7.36 -4.99 -14.60
CA ALA A 19 -7.56 -4.57 -13.21
C ALA A 19 -6.61 -5.27 -12.22
N VAL A 20 -6.39 -6.58 -12.40
CA VAL A 20 -5.45 -7.37 -11.58
C VAL A 20 -3.99 -7.04 -11.93
N ALA A 21 -3.72 -6.76 -13.20
CA ALA A 21 -2.42 -6.32 -13.69
C ALA A 21 -2.11 -4.85 -13.35
N SER A 22 -2.98 -4.17 -12.60
CA SER A 22 -2.65 -2.94 -11.88
C SER A 22 -2.24 -3.29 -10.44
N PRO A 23 -1.03 -3.85 -10.21
CA PRO A 23 -0.48 -3.88 -8.85
C PRO A 23 -0.41 -2.43 -8.40
N GLY A 24 -1.32 -2.08 -7.49
CA GLY A 24 -1.43 -0.71 -7.00
C GLY A 24 -0.11 -0.23 -6.39
N PRO A 25 -0.02 1.07 -6.08
CA PRO A 25 1.18 1.63 -5.44
C PRO A 25 1.59 0.88 -4.17
N ASP A 26 0.64 0.32 -3.43
CA ASP A 26 0.88 -0.51 -2.25
C ASP A 26 1.62 -1.81 -2.57
N PHE A 27 1.20 -2.54 -3.62
CA PHE A 27 1.91 -3.73 -4.11
C PHE A 27 3.33 -3.42 -4.56
N ALA A 28 3.54 -2.28 -5.24
CA ALA A 28 4.87 -1.85 -5.68
C ALA A 28 5.80 -1.56 -4.50
N ILE A 29 5.30 -0.90 -3.44
CA ILE A 29 6.06 -0.60 -2.22
C ILE A 29 6.41 -1.91 -1.49
N VAL A 30 5.44 -2.81 -1.30
CA VAL A 30 5.66 -4.09 -0.64
C VAL A 30 6.66 -4.94 -1.43
N LEU A 31 6.52 -5.02 -2.76
CA LEU A 31 7.43 -5.78 -3.62
C LEU A 31 8.86 -5.22 -3.58
N LYS A 32 9.03 -3.89 -3.58
CA LYS A 32 10.34 -3.24 -3.41
C LYS A 32 10.97 -3.60 -2.06
N GLN A 33 10.16 -3.60 -1.00
CA GLN A 33 10.60 -4.00 0.35
C GLN A 33 11.03 -5.49 0.38
N VAL A 34 10.28 -6.35 -0.32
CA VAL A 34 10.56 -7.79 -0.43
C VAL A 34 11.88 -8.06 -1.14
N ILE A 35 12.14 -7.31 -2.21
CA ILE A 35 13.34 -7.46 -3.04
C ILE A 35 14.58 -6.92 -2.32
N ASN A 36 14.47 -5.83 -1.54
CA ASN A 36 15.62 -5.19 -0.89
C ASN A 36 16.10 -5.83 0.42
N GLN A 37 15.22 -6.39 1.25
CA GLN A 37 15.59 -6.88 2.60
C GLN A 37 15.60 -8.41 2.72
N GLY A 38 15.33 -9.13 1.62
CA GLY A 38 15.29 -10.59 1.58
C GLY A 38 14.01 -11.19 2.14
N ARG A 39 13.78 -12.48 1.84
CA ARG A 39 12.51 -13.20 2.09
C ARG A 39 12.02 -13.16 3.55
N ARG A 40 12.93 -13.17 4.53
CA ARG A 40 12.55 -13.21 5.96
C ARG A 40 12.08 -11.85 6.47
N ALA A 41 12.82 -10.78 6.20
CA ALA A 41 12.40 -9.42 6.59
C ALA A 41 11.13 -9.00 5.84
N ALA A 42 11.00 -9.39 4.58
CA ALA A 42 9.82 -9.18 3.75
C ALA A 42 8.52 -9.72 4.37
N ILE A 43 8.56 -10.93 4.95
CA ILE A 43 7.39 -11.57 5.57
C ILE A 43 6.95 -10.82 6.83
N PHE A 44 7.89 -10.40 7.67
CA PHE A 44 7.55 -9.61 8.86
C PHE A 44 6.99 -8.24 8.49
N SER A 45 7.55 -7.57 7.48
CA SER A 45 7.02 -6.30 6.98
C SER A 45 5.64 -6.45 6.34
N SER A 46 5.41 -7.48 5.52
CA SER A 46 4.11 -7.69 4.88
C SER A 46 3.01 -8.04 5.87
N VAL A 47 3.33 -8.84 6.90
CA VAL A 47 2.40 -9.13 8.00
C VAL A 47 2.07 -7.84 8.76
N GLY A 48 3.06 -7.01 9.09
CA GLY A 48 2.83 -5.73 9.76
C GLY A 48 1.97 -4.76 8.94
N ILE A 49 2.25 -4.63 7.64
CA ILE A 49 1.46 -3.82 6.70
C ILE A 49 0.02 -4.36 6.61
N GLY A 50 -0.14 -5.67 6.45
CA GLY A 50 -1.46 -6.31 6.39
C GLY A 50 -2.27 -6.09 7.67
N LEU A 51 -1.65 -6.23 8.84
CA LEU A 51 -2.31 -6.01 10.13
C LEU A 51 -2.68 -4.53 10.34
N GLY A 52 -1.81 -3.61 9.93
CA GLY A 52 -2.08 -2.17 9.94
C GLY A 52 -3.24 -1.79 9.03
N ILE A 53 -3.27 -2.30 7.80
CA ILE A 53 -4.35 -2.08 6.84
C ILE A 53 -5.67 -2.66 7.38
N MET A 54 -5.64 -3.88 7.95
CA MET A 54 -6.81 -4.52 8.54
C MET A 54 -7.42 -3.64 9.65
N LEU A 55 -6.60 -3.17 10.59
CA LEU A 55 -7.04 -2.30 11.68
C LEU A 55 -7.56 -0.96 11.16
N HIS A 56 -6.88 -0.37 10.17
CA HIS A 56 -7.28 0.89 9.57
C HIS A 56 -8.63 0.79 8.86
N VAL A 57 -8.85 -0.28 8.07
CA VAL A 57 -10.10 -0.54 7.36
C VAL A 57 -11.24 -0.81 8.35
N MET A 58 -10.99 -1.62 9.38
CA MET A 58 -11.98 -1.87 10.45
C MET A 58 -12.40 -0.57 11.14
N TYR A 59 -11.43 0.26 11.56
CA TYR A 59 -11.69 1.56 12.18
C TYR A 59 -12.46 2.50 11.23
N SER A 60 -12.06 2.54 9.96
CA SER A 60 -12.69 3.40 8.96
C SER A 60 -14.13 3.01 8.69
N ILE A 61 -14.43 1.71 8.56
CA ILE A 61 -15.79 1.22 8.36
C ILE A 61 -16.65 1.50 9.59
N LEU A 62 -16.13 1.27 10.80
CA LEU A 62 -16.85 1.58 12.03
C LEU A 62 -17.14 3.09 12.17
N GLY A 63 -16.14 3.93 11.91
CA GLY A 63 -16.29 5.38 11.91
C GLY A 63 -17.28 5.87 10.85
N LEU A 64 -17.19 5.35 9.63
CA LEU A 64 -18.10 5.67 8.53
C LEU A 64 -19.54 5.22 8.84
N SER A 65 -19.70 4.04 9.44
CA SER A 65 -21.01 3.49 9.82
C SER A 65 -21.72 4.35 10.86
N LEU A 66 -20.97 4.96 11.79
CA LEU A 66 -21.50 5.92 12.76
C LEU A 66 -21.83 7.28 12.12
N LEU A 67 -21.02 7.71 11.14
CA LEU A 67 -21.20 8.97 10.43
C LEU A 67 -22.46 8.96 9.55
N ILE A 68 -22.73 7.85 8.86
CA ILE A 68 -23.91 7.66 8.00
C ILE A 68 -25.22 7.80 8.79
N LYS A 69 -25.22 7.40 10.08
CA LYS A 69 -26.42 7.49 10.94
C LYS A 69 -26.74 8.90 11.42
N ASN A 70 -25.76 9.80 11.49
CA ASN A 70 -25.93 11.10 12.14
C ASN A 70 -26.47 12.19 11.20
N THR A 71 -26.05 12.26 9.93
CA THR A 71 -26.61 13.23 8.97
C THR A 71 -26.29 12.90 7.51
N PRO A 72 -27.27 12.89 6.58
CA PRO A 72 -27.04 12.63 5.16
C PRO A 72 -26.20 13.71 4.45
N VAL A 73 -26.22 14.95 4.95
CA VAL A 73 -25.44 16.07 4.36
C VAL A 73 -23.93 15.85 4.52
N LEU A 74 -23.51 15.37 5.69
CA LEU A 74 -22.09 15.17 6.00
C LEU A 74 -21.50 14.00 5.18
N TYR A 75 -22.30 12.96 4.95
CA TYR A 75 -21.95 11.86 4.06
C TYR A 75 -21.72 12.34 2.62
N ASN A 76 -22.60 13.19 2.08
CA ASN A 76 -22.45 13.73 0.72
C ASN A 76 -21.17 14.57 0.57
N ILE A 77 -20.86 15.45 1.52
CA ILE A 77 -19.61 16.24 1.49
C ILE A 77 -18.39 15.31 1.48
N MET A 78 -18.40 14.29 2.33
CA MET A 78 -17.30 13.32 2.38
C MET A 78 -17.19 12.51 1.09
N LEU A 79 -18.31 12.16 0.45
CA LEU A 79 -18.34 11.45 -0.81
C LEU A 79 -17.77 12.30 -1.96
N TYR A 80 -18.12 13.58 -2.02
CA TYR A 80 -17.53 14.52 -2.97
C TYR A 80 -16.03 14.75 -2.71
N ALA A 81 -15.61 14.85 -1.44
CA ALA A 81 -14.20 14.97 -1.08
C ALA A 81 -13.40 13.73 -1.48
N ALA A 82 -13.94 12.53 -1.20
CA ALA A 82 -13.32 11.27 -1.59
C ALA A 82 -13.22 11.13 -3.11
N ALA A 83 -14.28 11.49 -3.86
CA ALA A 83 -14.26 11.49 -5.31
C ALA A 83 -13.23 12.48 -5.87
N GLY A 84 -13.14 13.70 -5.30
CA GLY A 84 -12.15 14.69 -5.69
C GLY A 84 -10.71 14.24 -5.41
N TYR A 85 -10.48 13.64 -4.24
CA TYR A 85 -9.17 13.08 -3.88
C TYR A 85 -8.77 11.93 -4.80
N LEU A 86 -9.69 11.03 -5.14
CA LEU A 86 -9.43 9.92 -6.06
C LEU A 86 -9.17 10.42 -7.48
N PHE A 87 -9.89 11.45 -7.93
CA PHE A 87 -9.63 12.11 -9.20
C PHE A 87 -8.23 12.73 -9.23
N TYR A 88 -7.83 13.41 -8.15
CA TYR A 88 -6.49 13.98 -8.01
C TYR A 88 -5.40 12.91 -8.08
N ILE A 89 -5.53 11.81 -7.32
CA ILE A 89 -4.56 10.71 -7.35
C ILE A 89 -4.55 10.00 -8.72
N GLY A 90 -5.70 9.85 -9.37
CA GLY A 90 -5.78 9.31 -10.73
C GLY A 90 -5.04 10.17 -11.75
N VAL A 91 -5.22 11.50 -11.71
CA VAL A 91 -4.48 12.43 -12.56
C VAL A 91 -2.98 12.41 -12.24
N LEU A 92 -2.62 12.34 -10.96
CA LEU A 92 -1.23 12.23 -10.54
C LEU A 92 -0.58 10.93 -11.05
N ALA A 93 -1.30 9.80 -11.02
CA ALA A 93 -0.82 8.51 -11.53
C ALA A 93 -0.58 8.52 -13.04
N VAL A 94 -1.43 9.22 -13.81
CA VAL A 94 -1.23 9.40 -15.27
C VAL A 94 -0.06 10.35 -15.56
N ARG A 95 0.19 11.33 -14.69
CA ARG A 95 1.29 12.31 -14.84
C ARG A 95 2.62 11.87 -14.24
N SER A 96 2.64 10.90 -13.34
CA SER A 96 3.86 10.38 -12.73
C SER A 96 4.61 9.57 -13.77
N GLN A 97 5.76 10.09 -14.20
CA GLN A 97 6.72 9.33 -15.02
C GLN A 97 7.17 8.10 -14.21
N PRO A 98 7.38 6.93 -14.85
CA PRO A 98 7.99 5.80 -14.17
C PRO A 98 9.36 6.28 -13.67
N SER A 99 9.52 6.42 -12.36
CA SER A 99 10.83 6.68 -11.80
C SER A 99 11.64 5.41 -12.02
N GLU A 100 12.40 5.41 -13.11
CA GLU A 100 13.51 4.51 -13.41
C GLU A 100 14.60 4.74 -12.36
N SER A 101 14.32 4.29 -11.13
CA SER A 101 15.24 4.35 -10.00
C SER A 101 15.03 3.10 -9.17
N ALA A 102 15.17 1.96 -9.85
CA ALA A 102 15.35 0.67 -9.22
C ALA A 102 16.20 -0.25 -10.11
N VAL A 103 17.20 0.29 -10.82
CA VAL A 103 18.36 -0.53 -11.21
C VAL A 103 19.18 -0.69 -9.93
N ILE A 104 18.97 -1.79 -9.21
CA ILE A 104 19.71 -2.11 -7.99
C ILE A 104 20.61 -3.31 -8.30
N ALA A 105 21.91 -3.04 -8.20
CA ALA A 105 22.99 -4.01 -8.31
C ALA A 105 22.83 -5.15 -7.29
N PRO A 106 23.24 -6.39 -7.61
CA PRO A 106 23.20 -7.50 -6.66
C PRO A 106 24.08 -7.20 -5.44
N ASN A 107 23.47 -7.13 -4.25
CA ASN A 107 24.20 -7.19 -2.98
C ASN A 107 24.05 -8.60 -2.41
N ASP A 108 25.16 -9.31 -2.45
CA ASP A 108 25.44 -10.66 -2.02
C ASP A 108 25.91 -10.68 -0.56
N ASN A 109 25.02 -10.51 0.42
CA ASN A 109 25.41 -10.74 1.82
C ASN A 109 24.30 -11.42 2.62
N GLY A 110 24.37 -12.75 2.64
CA GLY A 110 23.73 -13.58 3.67
C GLY A 110 24.62 -13.71 4.91
N LEU A 111 23.95 -13.80 6.07
CA LEU A 111 24.44 -14.41 7.33
C LEU A 111 25.32 -13.55 8.26
N ALA A 112 24.69 -12.67 9.05
CA ALA A 112 25.06 -12.46 10.45
C ALA A 112 23.87 -11.90 11.24
N SER A 113 23.15 -12.78 11.93
CA SER A 113 22.35 -12.44 13.09
C SER A 113 23.22 -11.84 14.21
N SER A 114 22.61 -10.96 15.01
CA SER A 114 22.96 -10.55 16.37
C SER A 114 23.97 -9.40 16.59
N SER A 115 23.54 -8.44 17.44
CA SER A 115 24.30 -7.41 18.17
C SER A 115 24.63 -6.06 17.49
N VAL A 116 23.63 -5.20 17.28
CA VAL A 116 23.78 -3.74 17.52
C VAL A 116 22.48 -3.20 18.13
N SER A 117 22.23 -3.57 19.37
CA SER A 117 21.29 -2.91 20.28
C SER A 117 22.01 -2.64 21.60
N LYS A 118 22.66 -1.47 21.71
CA LYS A 118 22.96 -0.78 23.00
C LYS A 118 23.73 0.53 22.86
N ASP A 119 24.52 0.74 21.81
CA ASP A 119 25.41 1.91 21.75
C ASP A 119 24.70 3.21 21.39
N GLU A 120 23.73 3.18 20.47
CA GLU A 120 23.02 4.40 20.05
C GLU A 120 22.16 4.98 21.18
N GLN A 121 21.56 4.14 22.03
CA GLN A 121 20.78 4.60 23.19
C GLN A 121 21.66 5.25 24.28
N SER A 122 22.93 4.86 24.38
CA SER A 122 23.90 5.45 25.32
C SER A 122 24.29 6.88 24.89
N ILE A 123 24.44 7.11 23.58
CA ILE A 123 24.82 8.41 23.01
C ILE A 123 23.73 9.47 23.24
N TRP A 124 22.45 9.09 23.08
CA TRP A 124 21.33 9.99 23.34
C TRP A 124 21.14 10.33 24.83
N GLN A 125 21.52 9.43 25.74
CA GLN A 125 21.45 9.70 27.18
C GLN A 125 22.58 10.61 27.65
N ALA A 126 23.80 10.47 27.09
CA ALA A 126 24.93 11.34 27.37
C ALA A 126 24.69 12.80 26.92
N PHE A 127 24.00 13.00 25.80
CA PHE A 127 23.70 14.34 25.27
C PHE A 127 22.64 15.10 26.08
N ARG A 128 21.75 14.40 26.80
CA ARG A 128 20.67 15.04 27.58
C ARG A 128 21.09 15.43 29.01
N LEU A 129 22.21 14.90 29.50
CA LEU A 129 22.70 15.10 30.88
C LEU A 129 23.85 16.12 30.97
N GLY A 130 24.27 16.72 29.86
CA GLY A 130 25.13 17.92 29.81
C GLY A 130 24.31 19.18 29.65
#